data_AF-A0A5C4L9Q8-F1
#
_entry.id   AF-A0A5C4L9Q8-F1
#
_cell.length_a   1.000
_cell.length_b   1.000
_cell.length_c   1.000
_cell.angle_alpha   90.00
_cell.angle_beta   90.00
_cell.angle_gamma   90.00
#
_symmetry.space_group_name_H-M   'P 1'
#
loop_
_entity.id
_entity.type
_entity.pdbx_description
1 polymer ?
#
loop_
_entity_poly.entity_id
_entity_poly.type
_entity_poly.pdbx_seq_one_letter_code
_entity_poly.pdbx_strand_id
1 'polypeptide(L)'
;MSKPTPAGLANLGDFKPAAPAPDEAPVVSRAAAAAHGFVERDAPKPIKRRRASEEPTVSFTMRIDVSDQNDFIQWCDEQRLPYREGFKRIMAAVRKGSV
;
A
#
# COMPACT_ATOMS: atom_id res chain seq x y z
N MET A 1 14.04 49.40 -30.93
CA MET A 1 13.55 49.05 -29.58
C MET A 1 12.86 47.69 -29.67
N SER A 2 13.48 46.63 -29.15
CA SER A 2 12.88 45.29 -29.08
C SER A 2 12.08 45.14 -27.79
N LYS A 3 10.86 44.62 -27.89
CA LYS A 3 10.12 44.14 -26.72
C LYS A 3 10.58 42.70 -26.43
N PRO A 4 10.80 42.31 -25.16
CA PRO A 4 11.21 40.95 -24.84
C PRO A 4 10.04 40.00 -25.04
N THR A 5 10.21 39.02 -25.93
CA THR A 5 9.26 37.93 -26.13
C THR A 5 9.25 37.03 -24.88
N PRO A 6 8.12 36.86 -24.18
CA PRO A 6 8.08 36.00 -23.02
C PRO A 6 8.05 34.53 -23.45
N ALA A 7 8.82 33.71 -22.74
CA ALA A 7 8.75 32.24 -22.70
C ALA A 7 8.89 31.49 -24.05
N GLY A 8 10.12 31.40 -24.56
CA GLY A 8 10.61 30.21 -25.27
C GLY A 8 9.95 29.80 -26.59
N LEU A 9 9.09 30.63 -27.17
CA LEU A 9 8.42 30.37 -28.46
C LEU A 9 9.09 31.21 -29.54
N ALA A 10 9.80 30.55 -30.46
CA ALA A 10 10.58 31.21 -31.51
C ALA A 10 9.76 31.37 -32.81
N ASN A 11 8.85 30.45 -33.11
CA ASN A 11 8.02 30.47 -34.32
C ASN A 11 6.60 29.92 -34.10
N LEU A 12 5.68 30.22 -35.02
CA LEU A 12 4.28 29.75 -35.02
C LEU A 12 4.15 28.21 -35.08
N GLY A 13 5.20 27.47 -35.44
CA GLY A 13 5.23 26.00 -35.40
C GLY A 13 5.49 25.41 -34.01
N ASP A 14 5.82 26.23 -33.02
CA ASP A 14 6.18 25.76 -31.67
C ASP A 14 4.96 25.45 -30.79
N PHE A 15 3.74 25.77 -31.27
CA PHE A 15 2.49 25.40 -30.62
C PHE A 15 2.21 23.90 -30.78
N LYS A 16 2.90 23.08 -29.98
CA LYS A 16 2.59 21.65 -29.86
C LYS A 16 1.41 21.49 -28.90
N PRO A 17 0.39 20.68 -29.22
CA PRO A 17 -0.65 20.34 -28.26
C PRO A 17 0.02 19.69 -27.05
N ALA A 18 -0.28 20.21 -25.86
CA ALA A 18 0.18 19.61 -24.62
C ALA A 18 -0.35 18.16 -24.58
N ALA A 19 0.52 17.20 -24.28
CA ALA A 19 0.08 15.84 -24.01
C ALA A 19 -0.99 15.92 -22.90
N PRO A 20 -2.11 15.19 -23.02
CA PRO A 20 -3.12 15.20 -21.97
C PRO A 20 -2.44 14.79 -20.66
N ALA A 21 -2.50 15.68 -19.67
CA ALA A 21 -2.11 15.31 -18.32
C ALA A 21 -2.95 14.08 -17.92
N PRO A 22 -2.35 13.06 -17.27
CA PRO A 22 -3.14 11.97 -16.75
C PRO A 22 -4.22 12.56 -15.85
N ASP A 23 -5.47 12.26 -16.17
CA ASP A 23 -6.63 12.70 -15.41
C ASP A 23 -6.54 12.01 -14.04
N GLU A 24 -5.96 12.68 -13.05
CA GLU A 24 -6.05 12.26 -11.65
C GLU A 24 -7.50 12.44 -11.23
N ALA A 25 -8.32 11.43 -11.56
CA ALA A 25 -9.66 11.35 -11.06
C ALA A 25 -9.59 11.47 -9.53
N PRO A 26 -10.36 12.40 -8.92
CA PRO A 26 -10.35 12.56 -7.48
C PRO A 26 -10.68 11.21 -6.84
N VAL A 27 -9.98 10.86 -5.77
CA VAL A 27 -10.25 9.61 -5.03
C VAL A 27 -11.65 9.72 -4.44
N VAL A 28 -12.67 9.24 -5.16
CA VAL A 28 -14.03 9.24 -4.68
C VAL A 28 -14.16 8.14 -3.64
N SER A 29 -14.52 8.53 -2.42
CA SER A 29 -14.81 7.59 -1.35
C SER A 29 -15.91 6.63 -1.79
N ARG A 30 -15.64 5.31 -1.72
CA ARG A 30 -16.62 4.26 -2.01
C ARG A 30 -17.90 4.41 -1.20
N ALA A 31 -17.79 4.89 0.04
CA ALA A 31 -18.93 5.15 0.91
C ALA A 31 -19.81 6.29 0.38
N ALA A 32 -19.22 7.35 -0.19
CA ALA A 32 -19.96 8.45 -0.79
C ALA A 32 -20.67 7.99 -2.08
N ALA A 33 -20.00 7.21 -2.93
CA ALA A 33 -20.60 6.67 -4.16
C ALA A 33 -21.81 5.76 -3.87
N ALA A 34 -21.69 4.88 -2.87
CA ALA A 34 -22.77 3.99 -2.45
C ALA A 34 -24.00 4.75 -1.93
N ALA A 35 -23.79 5.84 -1.18
CA ALA A 35 -24.87 6.70 -0.68
C ALA A 35 -25.69 7.37 -1.81
N HIS A 36 -25.09 7.54 -2.98
CA HIS A 36 -25.75 8.08 -4.17
C HIS A 36 -26.24 7.00 -5.16
N GLY A 37 -26.29 5.73 -4.72
CA GLY A 37 -26.83 4.63 -5.52
C GLY A 37 -25.89 4.10 -6.60
N PHE A 38 -24.62 4.49 -6.60
CA PHE A 38 -23.63 3.89 -7.49
C PHE A 38 -23.24 2.50 -6.98
N VAL A 39 -23.36 1.51 -7.87
CA VAL A 39 -22.96 0.12 -7.61
C VAL A 39 -21.67 -0.17 -8.38
N GLU A 40 -20.59 -0.48 -7.65
CA GLU A 40 -19.29 -0.82 -8.24
C GLU A 40 -19.43 -2.16 -8.99
N ARG A 41 -19.26 -2.13 -10.33
CA ARG A 41 -19.37 -3.32 -11.20
C ARG A 41 -18.02 -3.96 -11.50
N ASP A 42 -16.92 -3.31 -11.10
CA ASP A 42 -15.58 -3.82 -11.29
C ASP A 42 -15.36 -5.08 -10.44
N ALA A 43 -14.71 -6.08 -11.05
CA ALA A 43 -14.30 -7.26 -10.31
C ALA A 43 -13.33 -6.84 -9.18
N PRO A 44 -13.47 -7.40 -7.96
CA PRO A 44 -12.63 -7.05 -6.83
C PRO A 44 -11.14 -7.26 -7.20
N LYS A 45 -10.42 -6.15 -7.35
CA LYS A 45 -8.98 -6.20 -7.64
C LYS A 45 -8.23 -6.62 -6.37
N PRO A 46 -7.26 -7.54 -6.47
CA PRO A 46 -6.45 -7.93 -5.33
C PRO A 46 -5.65 -6.74 -4.82
N ILE A 47 -5.93 -6.31 -3.59
CA ILE A 47 -5.15 -5.29 -2.89
C ILE A 47 -3.79 -5.91 -2.57
N LYS A 48 -2.75 -5.54 -3.32
CA LYS A 48 -1.37 -5.95 -3.02
C LYS A 48 -0.89 -5.20 -1.78
N ARG A 49 -1.10 -5.77 -0.60
CA ARG A 49 -0.58 -5.25 0.68
C ARG A 49 0.92 -5.56 0.79
N ARG A 50 1.76 -4.98 -0.07
CA ARG A 50 3.22 -5.16 -0.02
C ARG A 50 3.84 -4.11 0.90
N ARG A 51 3.78 -4.33 2.22
CA ARG A 51 4.78 -3.73 3.11
C ARG A 51 6.00 -4.64 3.09
N ALA A 52 6.94 -4.35 2.20
CA ALA A 52 8.30 -4.89 2.32
C ALA A 52 8.85 -4.45 3.69
N SER A 53 9.50 -5.37 4.40
CA SER A 53 10.23 -5.02 5.63
C SER A 53 11.46 -4.22 5.22
N GLU A 54 11.69 -3.07 5.84
CA GLU A 54 12.95 -2.31 5.70
C GLU A 54 14.12 -3.01 6.42
N GLU A 55 13.78 -3.86 7.40
CA GLU A 55 14.75 -4.57 8.23
C GLU A 55 15.29 -5.82 7.49
N PRO A 56 16.63 -6.04 7.46
CA PRO A 56 17.23 -7.24 6.89
C PRO A 56 16.55 -8.49 7.45
N THR A 57 16.02 -9.32 6.55
CA THR A 57 15.22 -10.49 6.92
C THR A 57 15.97 -11.77 6.57
N VAL A 58 15.92 -12.76 7.46
CA VAL A 58 16.53 -14.09 7.30
C VAL A 58 15.44 -15.15 7.49
N SER A 59 15.57 -16.28 6.80
CA SER A 59 14.68 -17.43 7.01
C SER A 59 15.03 -18.15 8.32
N PHE A 60 14.01 -18.52 9.07
CA PHE A 60 14.14 -19.32 10.28
C PHE A 60 13.16 -20.49 10.22
N THR A 61 13.70 -21.70 10.26
CA THR A 61 12.92 -22.93 10.14
C THR A 61 13.16 -23.78 11.38
N MET A 62 12.09 -24.20 12.05
CA MET A 62 12.15 -25.15 13.15
C MET A 62 10.98 -26.15 13.04
N ARG A 63 11.05 -27.26 13.80
CA ARG A 63 9.88 -28.12 14.02
C ARG A 63 9.22 -27.73 15.35
N ILE A 64 7.91 -27.56 15.33
CA ILE A 64 7.06 -27.28 16.48
C ILE A 64 5.89 -28.26 16.51
N ASP A 65 5.24 -28.35 17.67
CA ASP A 65 3.99 -29.08 17.78
C ASP A 65 2.89 -28.39 16.95
N VAL A 66 2.00 -29.21 16.39
CA VAL A 66 0.90 -28.73 15.54
C VAL A 66 -0.05 -27.82 16.32
N SER A 67 -0.25 -28.09 17.62
CA SER A 67 -1.05 -27.24 18.51
C SER A 67 -0.51 -25.82 18.55
N ASP A 68 0.79 -25.67 18.80
CA ASP A 68 1.43 -24.37 18.99
C ASP A 68 1.44 -23.57 17.69
N GLN A 69 1.61 -24.26 16.56
CA GLN A 69 1.49 -23.64 15.24
C GLN A 69 0.08 -23.08 15.01
N ASN A 70 -0.96 -23.86 15.32
CA ASN A 70 -2.35 -23.46 15.12
C ASN A 70 -2.72 -22.27 16.01
N ASP A 71 -2.35 -22.31 17.29
CA ASP A 71 -2.60 -21.23 18.24
C ASP A 71 -1.92 -19.92 17.79
N PHE A 72 -0.68 -20.01 17.30
CA PHE A 72 0.04 -18.85 16.77
C PHE A 72 -0.60 -18.26 15.51
N ILE A 73 -1.03 -19.10 14.57
CA ILE A 73 -1.70 -18.66 13.34
C ILE A 73 -3.03 -17.98 13.68
N GLN A 74 -3.85 -18.62 14.52
CA GLN A 74 -5.13 -18.08 14.93
C GLN A 74 -4.96 -16.71 15.62
N TRP A 75 -4.00 -16.59 16.54
CA TRP A 75 -3.70 -15.33 17.20
C TRP A 75 -3.26 -14.24 16.21
N CYS A 76 -2.45 -14.58 15.19
CA CYS A 76 -2.05 -13.62 14.16
C CYS A 76 -3.25 -13.13 13.33
N ASP A 77 -4.16 -14.03 12.98
CA ASP A 77 -5.37 -13.71 12.21
C ASP A 77 -6.32 -12.80 12.98
N GLU A 78 -6.58 -13.10 14.25
CA GLU A 78 -7.41 -12.27 15.15
C GLU A 78 -6.83 -10.86 15.30
N GLN A 79 -5.51 -10.75 15.40
CA GLN A 79 -4.81 -9.47 15.52
C GLN A 79 -4.58 -8.78 14.17
N ARG A 80 -4.96 -9.41 13.05
CA ARG A 80 -4.72 -8.95 11.67
C ARG A 80 -3.24 -8.63 11.39
N LEU A 81 -2.35 -9.46 11.91
CA LEU A 81 -0.90 -9.32 11.80
C LEU A 81 -0.31 -10.30 10.79
N PRO A 82 0.71 -9.88 10.02
CA PRO A 82 1.56 -10.85 9.35
C PRO A 82 2.40 -11.60 10.41
N TYR A 83 2.70 -12.88 10.17
CA TYR A 83 3.42 -13.73 11.13
C TYR A 83 4.74 -13.14 11.66
N ARG A 84 5.48 -12.41 10.82
CA ARG A 84 6.69 -11.72 11.24
C ARG A 84 6.45 -10.70 12.38
N GLU A 85 5.33 -9.98 12.34
CA GLU A 85 4.95 -9.01 13.36
C GLU A 85 4.46 -9.72 14.62
N GLY A 86 3.77 -10.85 14.44
CA GLY A 86 3.44 -11.76 15.54
C GLY A 86 4.70 -12.21 16.29
N PHE A 87 5.70 -12.72 15.57
CA PHE A 87 6.99 -13.10 16.14
C PHE A 87 7.71 -11.93 16.83
N LYS A 88 7.70 -10.72 16.22
CA LYS A 88 8.29 -9.51 16.81
C LYS A 88 7.66 -9.15 18.15
N ARG A 89 6.34 -9.32 18.31
CA ARG A 89 5.64 -9.09 19.59
C ARG A 89 6.03 -10.12 20.66
N ILE A 90 6.14 -11.39 20.30
CA ILE A 90 6.62 -12.44 21.22
C ILE A 90 8.02 -12.09 21.71
N MET A 91 8.94 -11.76 20.80
CA MET A 91 10.30 -11.37 21.18
C MET A 91 10.36 -10.09 22.01
N ALA A 92 9.44 -9.15 21.78
CA ALA A 92 9.33 -7.96 22.62
C ALA A 92 8.88 -8.31 24.05
N ALA A 93 7.98 -9.29 24.23
CA ALA A 93 7.58 -9.78 25.55
C ALA A 93 8.73 -10.52 26.26
N VAL A 94 9.46 -11.37 25.54
CA VAL A 94 10.66 -12.07 26.06
C VAL A 94 11.73 -11.07 26.52
N ARG A 95 12.04 -10.05 25.71
CA ARG A 95 13.02 -8.99 26.09
C ARG A 95 12.59 -8.17 27.30
N LYS A 96 11.29 -8.08 27.57
CA LYS A 96 10.73 -7.43 28.76
C LYS A 96 10.67 -8.36 29.98
N GLY A 97 11.03 -9.64 29.83
CA GLY A 97 10.91 -10.65 30.90
C GLY A 97 9.46 -10.96 31.26
N SER A 98 8.53 -10.79 30.32
CA SER A 98 7.10 -11.06 30.52
C SER A 98 6.69 -12.48 30.13
N VAL A 99 7.66 -13.32 29.76
CA VAL A 99 7.56 -14.75 29.43
C VAL A 99 8.75 -15.44 30.06
#